data_AF-M6GKA8-F1
#
_entry.id   AF-M6GKA8-F1
#
_cell.length_a   1.000
_cell.length_b   1.000
_cell.length_c   1.000
_cell.angle_alpha   90.00
_cell.angle_beta   90.00
_cell.angle_gamma   90.00
#
_symmetry.space_group_name_H-M   'P 1'
#
loop_
_entity.id
_entity.type
_entity.pdbx_description
1 polymer ?
#
loop_
_entity_poly.entity_id
_entity_poly.type
_entity_poly.pdbx_seq_one_letter_code
_entity_poly.pdbx_strand_id
1 'polypeptide(L)' 'MSVKGGGLDSECRIVSGKHKFSTLSTDCFSELEVKPI' A
#
# COMPACT_ATOMS: atom_id res chain seq x y z
N MET A 1 9.39 3.77 7.20
CA MET A 1 9.09 2.57 6.37
C MET A 1 9.43 2.95 4.94
N SER A 2 10.51 2.39 4.38
CA SER A 2 10.95 2.73 3.01
C SER A 2 10.18 1.86 2.02
N VAL A 3 9.36 2.48 1.18
CA VAL A 3 8.69 1.82 0.05
C VAL A 3 9.71 1.77 -1.08
N LYS A 4 9.97 0.60 -1.67
CA LYS A 4 10.87 0.45 -2.82
C LYS A 4 10.07 -0.07 -4.02
N GLY A 5 9.93 0.76 -5.04
CA GLY A 5 9.23 0.42 -6.29
C GLY A 5 8.27 1.52 -6.76
N GLY A 6 7.93 1.52 -8.05
CA GLY A 6 6.97 2.48 -8.62
C GLY A 6 7.44 3.94 -8.70
N GLY A 7 8.76 4.19 -8.70
CA GLY A 7 9.33 5.55 -8.69
C GLY A 7 9.32 6.23 -7.31
N LEU A 8 8.94 5.51 -6.26
CA LEU A 8 9.06 5.95 -4.88
C LEU A 8 10.38 5.43 -4.33
N ASP A 9 11.42 6.27 -4.34
CA ASP A 9 12.75 5.98 -3.77
C ASP A 9 13.06 6.90 -2.56
N SER A 10 12.01 7.46 -1.96
CA SER A 10 12.06 8.43 -0.86
C SER A 10 11.10 8.05 0.25
N GLU A 11 11.28 8.68 1.42
CA GLU A 11 10.33 8.49 2.50
C GLU A 11 8.93 9.01 2.10
N CYS A 12 7.93 8.18 2.37
CA CYS A 12 6.54 8.48 2.06
C CYS A 12 5.69 8.29 3.31
N ARG A 13 4.63 9.08 3.43
CA ARG A 13 3.57 8.90 4.43
C ARG A 13 2.34 8.25 3.79
N ILE A 14 1.74 7.30 4.52
CA ILE A 14 0.48 6.69 4.12
C ILE A 14 -0.64 7.70 4.38
N VAL A 15 -1.50 7.93 3.39
CA VAL A 15 -2.63 8.86 3.49
C VAL A 15 -3.99 8.15 3.43
N SER A 16 -4.04 6.96 2.85
CA SER A 16 -5.24 6.13 2.78
C SER A 16 -4.87 4.67 2.55
N GLY A 17 -5.80 3.75 2.83
CA GLY A 17 -5.62 2.33 2.60
C GLY A 17 -6.93 1.59 2.42
N LYS A 18 -6.92 0.57 1.56
CA LYS A 18 -8.02 -0.36 1.35
C LYS A 18 -7.54 -1.78 1.54
N HIS A 19 -8.19 -2.50 2.44
CA HIS A 19 -7.93 -3.90 2.67
C HIS A 19 -9.05 -4.73 2.06
N LYS A 20 -8.70 -5.70 1.22
CA LYS A 20 -9.63 -6.72 0.77
C LYS A 20 -9.29 -8.01 1.48
N PHE A 21 -10.20 -8.46 2.34
CA PHE A 21 -10.12 -9.76 2.98
C PHE A 21 -11.32 -10.60 2.54
N SER A 22 -11.07 -11.88 2.26
CA SER A 22 -12.09 -12.82 1.84
C SER A 22 -11.71 -14.21 2.34
N THR A 23 -12.67 -14.92 2.91
CA THR A 23 -12.52 -16.34 3.27
C THR A 23 -12.93 -17.28 2.15
N LEU A 24 -13.49 -16.73 1.06
CA LEU A 24 -14.03 -17.46 -0.09
C LEU A 24 -13.11 -17.36 -1.33
N SER A 25 -12.12 -16.46 -1.30
CA SER A 25 -11.15 -16.27 -2.39
C SER A 25 -9.75 -16.12 -1.83
N THR A 26 -8.75 -16.60 -2.56
CA THR A 26 -7.33 -16.44 -2.21
C THR A 26 -6.82 -15.00 -2.37
N ASP A 27 -7.58 -14.14 -3.03
CA ASP A 27 -7.20 -12.76 -3.30
C ASP A 27 -7.43 -11.87 -2.08
N CYS A 28 -6.53 -11.99 -1.11
CA CYS A 28 -6.39 -11.07 0.01
C CYS A 28 -5.25 -10.11 -0.28
N PHE A 29 -5.55 -8.82 -0.39
CA PHE A 29 -4.54 -7.80 -0.68
C PHE A 29 -4.85 -6.50 0.06
N SER A 30 -3.83 -5.66 0.16
CA SER A 30 -3.93 -4.30 0.69
C SER A 30 -3.40 -3.32 -0.34
N GLU A 31 -4.22 -2.33 -0.69
CA GLU A 31 -3.83 -1.19 -1.51
C GLU A 31 -3.60 0.00 -0.58
N LEU A 32 -2.46 0.67 -0.72
CA LEU A 32 -2.10 1.84 0.09
C LEU A 32 -1.88 3.04 -0.82
N GLU A 33 -2.49 4.17 -0.46
CA GLU A 33 -2.18 5.46 -1.06
C GLU A 33 -1.11 6.15 -0.21
N VAL A 34 -0.03 6.57 -0.86
CA VAL A 34 1.10 7.23 -0.21
C VAL A 34 1.40 8.57 -0.86
N LYS A 35 1.92 9.51 -0.07
CA LYS A 35 2.47 10.78 -0.56
C LYS A 35 3.91 10.92 -0.06
N PRO A 36 4.79 11.61 -0.81
CA PRO A 36 6.07 12.05 -0.28
C PRO A 36 5.89 12.82 1.04
N ILE A 37 6.89 12.75 1.92
CA ILE A 37 6.94 13.60 3.13
C ILE A 37 7.01 15.07 2.74
#